data_AF-A0A9D3UFV7-F1
#
_entry.id   AF-A0A9D3UFV7-F1
#
_cell.length_a   1.000
_cell.length_b   1.000
_cell.length_c   1.000
_cell.angle_alpha   90.00
_cell.angle_beta   90.00
_cell.angle_gamma   90.00
#
_symmetry.space_group_name_H-M   'P 1'
#
loop_
_entity.id
_entity.type
_entity.pdbx_description
1 polymer ?
#
loop_
_entity_poly.entity_id
_entity_poly.type
_entity_poly.pdbx_seq_one_letter_code
_entity_poly.pdbx_strand_id
1 'polypeptide(L)' 'VNQVQELQLIIHGILAEGMMISESFQVATIIEKLPPTWNDFKNYLEHKRNEMSVENLIFRLWIEEDNR' A
#
# COMPACT_ATOMS: atom_id res chain seq x y z
N VAL A 1 1.41 16.17 -6.29
CA VAL A 1 1.34 15.60 -4.94
C VAL A 1 1.90 14.18 -5.03
N ASN A 2 2.78 13.77 -4.11
CA ASN A 2 3.45 12.48 -4.14
C ASN A 2 2.42 11.39 -3.77
N GLN A 3 2.11 10.46 -4.68
CA GLN A 3 1.02 9.49 -4.52
C GLN A 3 1.22 8.58 -3.30
N VAL A 4 2.48 8.26 -2.97
CA VAL A 4 2.81 7.50 -1.75
C VAL A 4 2.47 8.30 -0.50
N GLN A 5 2.64 9.62 -0.50
CA GLN A 5 2.27 10.46 0.64
C GLN A 5 0.76 10.47 0.88
N GLU A 6 -0.06 10.50 -0.19
CA GLU A 6 -1.52 10.39 -0.05
C GLU A 6 -1.95 9.03 0.50
N LEU A 7 -1.35 7.93 0.01
CA LEU A 7 -1.61 6.58 0.53
C LEU A 7 -1.17 6.45 1.99
N GLN A 8 0.00 6.98 2.36
CA GLN A 8 0.48 7.00 3.74
C GLN A 8 -0.46 7.77 4.67
N LEU A 9 -1.04 8.89 4.21
CA LEU A 9 -2.03 9.65 4.98
C LEU A 9 -3.33 8.85 5.20
N ILE A 10 -3.81 8.15 4.17
CA ILE A 10 -5.00 7.30 4.27
C ILE A 10 -4.77 6.15 5.26
N ILE A 11 -3.62 5.48 5.18
CA ILE A 11 -3.27 4.39 6.10
C ILE A 11 -3.17 4.89 7.53
N HIS A 12 -2.48 6.01 7.77
CA HIS A 12 -2.41 6.61 9.10
C HIS A 12 -3.79 7.01 9.63
N GLY A 13 -4.68 7.52 8.77
CA GLY A 13 -6.06 7.82 9.15
C GLY A 13 -6.83 6.59 9.62
N ILE A 14 -6.75 5.48 8.87
CA ILE A 14 -7.40 4.22 9.22
C ILE A 14 -6.87 3.67 10.56
N LEU A 15 -5.55 3.71 10.77
CA LEU A 15 -4.92 3.28 12.01
C LEU A 15 -5.31 4.20 13.19
N ALA A 16 -5.34 5.51 12.97
CA ALA A 16 -5.68 6.50 14.00
C ALA A 16 -7.17 6.43 14.42
N GLU A 17 -8.07 6.05 13.52
CA GLU A 17 -9.49 5.84 13.82
C GLU A 17 -9.76 4.55 14.60
N GLY A 18 -8.73 3.73 14.89
CA GLY A 18 -8.89 2.49 15.67
C GLY A 18 -9.76 1.45 14.96
N MET A 19 -9.90 1.57 13.64
CA MET A 19 -10.63 0.57 12.86
C MET A 19 -9.84 -0.74 12.87
N MET A 20 -10.37 -1.74 13.59
CA MET A 20 -9.84 -3.10 13.64
C MET A 20 -10.14 -3.83 12.33
N ILE A 21 -9.50 -3.39 11.24
CA ILE A 21 -9.58 -4.05 9.94
C ILE A 21 -8.38 -4.99 9.82
N SER A 22 -8.59 -6.21 9.33
CA SER A 22 -7.51 -7.19 9.22
C SER A 22 -6.37 -6.64 8.35
N GLU A 23 -5.13 -6.95 8.73
CA GLU A 23 -3.96 -6.51 7.99
C GLU A 23 -4.02 -6.92 6.51
N SER A 24 -4.49 -8.14 6.25
CA SER A 24 -4.73 -8.67 4.90
C SER A 24 -5.67 -7.80 4.07
N PHE A 25 -6.72 -7.24 4.68
CA PHE A 25 -7.67 -6.38 4.00
C PHE A 25 -7.06 -5.01 3.71
N GLN A 26 -6.28 -4.45 4.66
CA GLN A 26 -5.57 -3.19 4.46
C GLN A 26 -4.59 -3.31 3.27
N VAL A 27 -3.77 -4.36 3.24
CA VAL A 27 -2.82 -4.64 2.15
C VAL A 27 -3.54 -4.76 0.82
N ALA A 28 -4.58 -5.58 0.73
CA ALA A 28 -5.35 -5.73 -0.51
C ALA A 28 -5.98 -4.41 -0.98
N THR A 29 -6.52 -3.61 -0.05
CA THR A 29 -7.13 -2.32 -0.36
C THR A 29 -6.11 -1.32 -0.91
N ILE A 30 -4.93 -1.24 -0.30
CA ILE A 30 -3.86 -0.33 -0.75
C ILE A 30 -3.41 -0.72 -2.17
N ILE A 31 -3.15 -2.02 -2.41
CA ILE A 31 -2.73 -2.54 -3.73
C ILE A 31 -3.79 -2.21 -4.79
N GLU A 32 -5.07 -2.40 -4.47
CA GLU A 32 -6.17 -2.09 -5.39
C GLU A 32 -6.30 -0.60 -5.71
N LYS A 33 -5.99 0.27 -4.74
CA LYS A 33 -6.04 1.73 -4.89
C LYS A 33 -4.80 2.34 -5.55
N LEU A 34 -3.80 1.53 -5.90
CA LEU A 34 -2.65 2.03 -6.65
C LEU A 34 -3.07 2.58 -8.03
N PRO A 35 -2.42 3.66 -8.49
CA PRO A 35 -2.74 4.24 -9.79
C PRO A 35 -2.33 3.32 -10.95
N PRO A 36 -2.93 3.47 -12.14
CA PRO A 36 -2.62 2.64 -13.30
C PRO A 36 -1.15 2.67 -13.72
N THR A 37 -0.40 3.72 -13.37
CA THR A 37 1.04 3.84 -13.64
C THR A 37 1.89 2.82 -12.89
N TRP A 38 1.33 2.13 -11.89
CA TRP A 38 2.00 1.12 -11.08
C TRP A 38 1.63 -0.32 -11.48
N ASN A 39 1.06 -0.55 -12.66
CA ASN A 39 0.44 -1.83 -13.01
C ASN A 39 1.41 -3.03 -12.91
N ASP A 40 2.67 -2.85 -13.35
CA ASP A 40 3.69 -3.90 -13.27
C ASP A 40 4.06 -4.21 -11.80
N PHE A 41 4.18 -3.18 -10.97
CA PHE A 41 4.41 -3.32 -9.54
C PHE A 41 3.21 -3.92 -8.81
N LYS A 42 1.98 -3.56 -9.22
CA LYS A 42 0.74 -4.13 -8.68
C LYS A 42 0.71 -5.64 -8.87
N ASN A 43 1.08 -6.14 -10.05
CA ASN A 43 1.19 -7.58 -10.30
C ASN A 43 2.19 -8.27 -9.35
N TYR A 44 3.35 -7.65 -9.11
CA TYR A 44 4.31 -8.13 -8.13
C TYR A 44 3.72 -8.20 -6.71
N LEU A 45 3.00 -7.16 -6.29
CA LEU A 45 2.40 -7.10 -4.96
C LEU A 45 1.27 -8.12 -4.78
N GLU A 46 0.43 -8.35 -5.79
CA GLU A 46 -0.66 -9.33 -5.75
C GLU A 46 -0.16 -10.75 -5.43
N HIS A 47 1.00 -11.14 -5.99
CA HIS A 47 1.61 -12.43 -5.70
C HIS A 47 2.10 -12.58 -4.25
N LYS A 48 2.39 -11.46 -3.58
CA LYS A 48 2.98 -11.44 -2.24
C LYS A 48 2.04 -10.95 -1.15
N ARG A 49 0.82 -10.52 -1.50
CA ARG A 49 -0.11 -9.83 -0.59
C ARG A 49 -0.46 -10.62 0.67
N ASN A 50 -0.50 -11.94 0.59
CA ASN A 50 -0.88 -12.81 1.71
C ASN A 50 0.23 -12.97 2.76
N GLU A 51 1.48 -12.67 2.40
CA GLU A 51 2.66 -12.76 3.26
C GLU A 51 3.20 -11.38 3.66
N MET A 52 2.56 -10.31 3.18
CA MET A 52 3.04 -8.93 3.30
C MET A 52 2.33 -8.22 4.45
N SER A 53 3.10 -7.59 5.34
CA SER A 53 2.57 -6.66 6.34
C SER A 53 2.32 -5.28 5.73
N VAL A 54 1.49 -4.47 6.39
CA VAL A 54 1.24 -3.08 5.95
C VAL A 54 2.53 -2.26 5.96
N GLU A 55 3.38 -2.42 6.99
CA GLU A 55 4.67 -1.72 7.07
C GLU A 55 5.61 -2.08 5.91
N ASN A 56 5.71 -3.37 5.57
CA ASN A 56 6.52 -3.85 4.46
C ASN A 56 6.00 -3.31 3.12
N LEU A 57 4.68 -3.26 2.94
CA LEU A 57 4.05 -2.65 1.77
C LEU A 57 4.40 -1.16 1.66
N ILE A 58 4.30 -0.39 2.74
CA ILE A 58 4.64 1.04 2.75
C ILE A 58 6.11 1.25 2.36
N PHE A 59 7.03 0.48 2.92
CA PHE A 59 8.46 0.58 2.61
C PHE A 59 8.74 0.30 1.12
N ARG A 60 8.07 -0.71 0.56
CA ARG A 60 8.18 -1.07 -0.87
C ARG A 60 7.62 0.02 -1.78
N LEU A 61 6.48 0.61 -1.42
CA LEU A 61 5.90 1.74 -2.14
C LEU A 61 6.87 2.93 -2.16
N TRP A 62 7.53 3.20 -1.03
CA TRP A 62 8.51 4.28 -0.97
C TRP A 62 9.71 4.07 -1.90
N ILE A 63 10.27 2.85 -1.94
CA ILE A 63 11.38 2.51 -2.86
C ILE A 63 10.97 2.63 -4.33
N GLU A 64 9.80 2.11 -4.70
CA GLU A 64 9.34 2.11 -6.08
C GLU A 64 8.97 3.52 -6.58
N GLU A 65 8.50 4.41 -5.70
CA GLU A 65 8.31 5.83 -6.03
C GLU A 65 9.66 6.53 -6.26
N ASP A 66 10.69 6.23 -5.46
CA ASP A 66 12.02 6.82 -5.60
C ASP A 66 12.77 6.33 -6.86
N ASN A 67 12.52 5.07 -7.26
CA ASN A 67 13.13 4.47 -8.45
C ASN A 67 12.54 4.96 -9.77
N ARG A 68 11.45 5.72 -9.75
CA ARG A 68 10.68 6.13 -10.94
C ARG A 68 10.95 7.57 -11.33
#